data_AF-A0A2Z4L6I8-F1
#
_entry.id   AF-A0A2Z4L6I8-F1
#
_cell.length_a   1.000
_cell.length_b   1.000
_cell.length_c   1.000
_cell.angle_alpha   90.00
_cell.angle_beta   90.00
_cell.angle_gamma   90.00
#
_symmetry.space_group_name_H-M   'P 1'
#
loop_
_entity.id
_entity.type
_entity.pdbx_description
1 polymer ?
#
loop_
_entity_poly.entity_id
_entity_poly.type
_entity_poly.pdbx_seq_one_letter_code
_entity_poly.pdbx_strand_id
1 'polypeptide(L)'
;MNILGIDIKEKVLKDYYPKLLTILLKDHSSNKNIIWATDDYKRYGKGYEKTSRIFSKLITGDNGYIIKPRIKKTDNQQTSRSRDNGEVFTPSWICNKQNNLIDEKWFNYKYVFNQENGNKWETNTNKIKFPKGKRWQDYIMDIRLEITCGEAPYIVSRYDTVTGNYINIKDRIGLLDRKLRIVSENTDNQIDWLYWAKKSIENIYAYEFQGDNLLLARENILFTFIDYFNQKFDKNPDFDLIYEIANIISWNIFQMDGLKYVVPYSCQTEKKIIVTLFGKEVEETQCIGCKKDYVDQHNGVYSKIKDWETGKTIKFIDLINKGEI
;
A
#
# COMPACT_ATOMS: atom_id res chain seq x y z
N MET A 1 -6.00 18.14 -12.86
CA MET A 1 -4.73 18.61 -12.28
C MET A 1 -3.62 17.82 -12.93
N ASN A 2 -2.67 18.45 -13.63
CA ASN A 2 -1.66 17.69 -14.38
C ASN A 2 -0.56 17.22 -13.41
N ILE A 3 -0.82 16.13 -12.70
CA ILE A 3 0.11 15.54 -11.71
C ILE A 3 1.00 14.54 -12.46
N LEU A 4 1.69 15.04 -13.50
CA LEU A 4 2.62 14.27 -14.35
C LEU A 4 3.94 13.93 -13.66
N GLY A 5 4.00 14.05 -12.32
CA GLY A 5 5.18 13.75 -11.52
C GLY A 5 5.07 12.43 -10.79
N ILE A 6 6.21 11.72 -10.67
CA ILE A 6 6.33 10.49 -9.87
C ILE A 6 6.18 10.72 -8.36
N ASP A 7 6.37 11.97 -7.93
CA ASP A 7 6.39 12.40 -6.55
C ASP A 7 5.21 13.31 -6.31
N ILE A 8 4.29 12.85 -5.47
CA ILE A 8 3.06 13.56 -5.16
C ILE A 8 3.37 14.43 -3.95
N LYS A 9 3.36 15.74 -4.17
CA LYS A 9 3.72 16.68 -3.11
C LYS A 9 2.58 16.75 -2.09
N GLU A 10 2.84 16.41 -0.84
CA GLU A 10 1.84 16.41 0.23
C GLU A 10 1.30 17.81 0.51
N LYS A 11 2.13 18.85 0.28
CA LYS A 11 1.66 20.24 0.31
C LYS A 11 0.50 20.46 -0.67
N VAL A 12 0.65 19.96 -1.90
CA VAL A 12 -0.39 20.06 -2.94
C VAL A 12 -1.63 19.26 -2.53
N LEU A 13 -1.45 18.08 -1.92
CA LEU A 13 -2.57 17.32 -1.39
C LEU A 13 -3.33 18.09 -0.30
N LYS A 14 -2.62 18.73 0.63
CA LYS A 14 -3.26 19.48 1.71
C LYS A 14 -4.00 20.71 1.20
N ASP A 15 -3.40 21.44 0.26
CA ASP A 15 -3.96 22.69 -0.25
C ASP A 15 -5.23 22.44 -1.09
N TYR A 16 -5.27 21.33 -1.85
CA TYR A 16 -6.42 20.99 -2.71
C TYR A 16 -7.41 20.03 -2.04
N TYR A 17 -6.95 19.16 -1.15
CA TYR A 17 -7.72 18.08 -0.51
C TYR A 17 -7.45 18.05 1.01
N PRO A 18 -7.97 19.01 1.78
CA PRO A 18 -7.57 19.22 3.18
C PRO A 18 -7.83 18.02 4.10
N LYS A 19 -8.78 17.13 3.75
CA LYS A 19 -9.08 15.91 4.51
C LYS A 19 -8.27 14.69 4.06
N LEU A 20 -7.64 14.74 2.88
CA LEU A 20 -7.06 13.56 2.25
C LEU A 20 -5.92 12.95 3.07
N LEU A 21 -4.96 13.78 3.52
CA LEU A 21 -3.85 13.29 4.35
C LEU A 21 -4.33 12.70 5.67
N THR A 22 -5.41 13.23 6.25
CA THR A 22 -6.00 12.66 7.48
C THR A 22 -6.52 11.24 7.24
N ILE A 23 -7.09 10.97 6.06
CA ILE A 23 -7.56 9.65 5.66
C ILE A 23 -6.38 8.73 5.33
N LEU A 24 -5.46 9.19 4.48
CA LEU A 24 -4.30 8.39 4.04
C LEU A 24 -3.29 8.11 5.14
N LEU A 25 -3.26 8.87 6.23
CA LEU A 25 -2.40 8.60 7.39
C LEU A 25 -3.08 7.70 8.43
N LYS A 26 -4.36 7.36 8.26
CA LYS A 26 -5.11 6.58 9.25
C LYS A 26 -4.59 5.14 9.34
N ASP A 27 -4.37 4.68 10.56
CA ASP A 27 -4.28 3.26 10.91
C ASP A 27 -5.58 2.85 11.61
N HIS A 28 -6.31 1.93 11.00
CA HIS A 28 -7.58 1.41 11.54
C HIS A 28 -7.38 0.39 12.66
N SER A 29 -6.17 -0.17 12.80
CA SER A 29 -5.83 -1.12 13.86
C SER A 29 -5.72 -0.42 15.21
N SER A 30 -4.92 0.65 15.27
CA SER A 30 -4.75 1.48 16.48
C SER A 30 -5.72 2.64 16.61
N ASN A 31 -6.51 2.93 15.57
CA ASN A 31 -7.38 4.10 15.43
C ASN A 31 -6.62 5.45 15.50
N LYS A 32 -5.31 5.45 15.26
CA LYS A 32 -4.44 6.63 15.26
C LYS A 32 -3.80 6.79 13.88
N ASN A 33 -2.84 7.69 13.72
CA ASN A 33 -2.05 7.75 12.50
C ASN A 33 -1.01 6.63 12.48
N ILE A 34 -0.63 6.19 11.28
CA ILE A 34 0.55 5.35 11.03
C ILE A 34 1.80 5.99 11.64
N ILE A 35 2.78 5.17 11.98
CA ILE A 35 4.06 5.61 12.56
C ILE A 35 5.17 5.58 11.53
N TRP A 36 6.24 6.34 11.74
CA TRP A 36 7.39 6.34 10.82
C TRP A 36 7.98 4.95 10.61
N ALA A 37 8.13 4.20 11.70
CA ALA A 37 8.76 2.88 11.75
C ALA A 37 10.18 2.82 11.12
N THR A 38 10.87 3.96 11.08
CA THR A 38 12.26 4.10 10.66
C THR A 38 12.90 5.28 11.38
N ASP A 39 14.21 5.24 11.58
CA ASP A 39 14.99 6.34 12.16
C ASP A 39 15.52 7.34 11.11
N ASP A 40 15.21 7.15 9.82
CA ASP A 40 15.68 8.00 8.71
C ASP A 40 15.33 9.49 8.87
N TYR A 41 14.23 9.76 9.58
CA TYR A 41 13.70 11.10 9.80
C TYR A 41 14.12 11.70 11.16
N LYS A 42 14.83 10.95 12.01
CA LYS A 42 15.20 11.38 13.37
C LYS A 42 15.94 12.73 13.40
N ARG A 43 16.69 13.05 12.35
CA ARG A 43 17.40 14.34 12.19
C ARG A 43 16.48 15.58 12.19
N TYR A 44 15.19 15.41 11.88
CA TYR A 44 14.20 16.49 11.91
C TYR A 44 13.65 16.76 13.33
N GLY A 45 14.11 16.00 14.33
CA GLY A 45 13.83 16.24 15.74
C GLY A 45 12.53 15.60 16.23
N LYS A 46 11.89 16.25 17.22
CA LYS A 46 10.74 15.72 17.95
C LYS A 46 9.56 15.43 17.01
N GLY A 47 9.03 14.22 17.08
CA GLY A 47 7.91 13.76 16.24
C GLY A 47 8.33 12.93 15.02
N TYR A 48 9.64 12.81 14.76
CA TYR A 48 10.21 12.02 13.66
C TYR A 48 10.95 10.75 14.14
N GLU A 49 10.80 10.40 15.41
CA GLU A 49 11.31 9.14 15.95
C GLU A 49 10.56 7.96 15.33
N LYS A 50 11.19 6.79 15.21
CA LYS A 50 10.57 5.61 14.57
C LYS A 50 9.21 5.20 15.15
N THR A 51 8.97 5.40 16.45
CA THR A 51 7.67 5.08 17.10
C THR A 51 6.70 6.25 17.11
N SER A 52 7.10 7.42 16.59
CA SER A 52 6.26 8.60 16.50
C SER A 52 5.31 8.49 15.32
N ARG A 53 4.13 9.11 15.48
CA ARG A 53 3.08 9.14 14.46
C ARG A 53 3.40 10.18 13.39
N ILE A 54 3.09 9.84 12.15
CA ILE A 54 3.19 10.77 11.03
C ILE A 54 1.97 11.69 11.08
N PHE A 55 2.17 12.95 11.44
CA PHE A 55 1.12 13.97 11.40
C PHE A 55 1.25 14.81 10.12
N SER A 56 0.13 15.22 9.52
CA SER A 56 0.14 16.06 8.30
C SER A 56 1.05 17.30 8.42
N LYS A 57 1.11 17.95 9.60
CA LYS A 57 2.01 19.09 9.83
C LYS A 57 3.51 18.78 9.74
N LEU A 58 3.90 17.52 9.92
CA LEU A 58 5.30 17.07 9.81
C LEU A 58 5.70 16.81 8.36
N ILE A 59 4.75 16.67 7.44
CA ILE A 59 5.01 16.32 6.04
C ILE A 59 4.44 17.36 5.08
N THR A 60 4.07 18.55 5.57
CA THR A 60 3.52 19.65 4.76
C THR A 60 4.21 20.97 5.10
N GLY A 61 3.89 22.03 4.35
CA GLY A 61 4.57 23.31 4.49
C GLY A 61 6.04 23.19 4.09
N ASP A 62 6.95 23.65 4.95
CA ASP A 62 8.39 23.58 4.73
C ASP A 62 8.93 22.14 4.69
N ASN A 63 8.19 21.20 5.28
CA ASN A 63 8.51 19.78 5.27
C ASN A 63 7.83 19.00 4.13
N GLY A 64 7.19 19.67 3.17
CA GLY A 64 6.45 19.02 2.06
C GLY A 64 7.30 18.30 1.00
N TYR A 65 8.56 17.98 1.31
CA TYR A 65 9.52 17.29 0.44
C TYR A 65 10.30 16.19 1.17
N ILE A 66 9.94 15.88 2.43
CA ILE A 66 10.71 14.93 3.23
C ILE A 66 10.37 13.48 2.87
N ILE A 67 9.09 13.18 2.66
CA ILE A 67 8.64 11.91 2.09
C ILE A 67 8.72 12.09 0.58
N LYS A 68 9.35 11.12 -0.07
CA LYS A 68 9.57 11.11 -1.50
C LYS A 68 9.86 9.69 -1.95
N PRO A 69 9.54 9.35 -3.21
CA PRO A 69 9.92 8.08 -3.80
C PRO A 69 11.39 7.78 -3.56
N ARG A 70 11.70 6.51 -3.31
CA ARG A 70 13.03 6.07 -2.92
C ARG A 70 14.09 6.48 -3.93
N ILE A 71 13.78 6.46 -5.22
CA ILE A 71 14.68 6.90 -6.29
C ILE A 71 15.10 8.38 -6.16
N LYS A 72 14.33 9.20 -5.43
CA LYS A 72 14.66 10.60 -5.11
C LYS A 72 15.34 10.78 -3.75
N LYS A 73 15.51 9.72 -2.96
CA LYS A 73 16.29 9.73 -1.70
C LYS A 73 17.79 9.74 -2.02
N THR A 74 18.62 10.25 -1.11
CA THR A 74 20.07 10.31 -1.35
C THR A 74 20.68 8.90 -1.35
N ASP A 75 21.78 8.70 -2.06
CA ASP A 75 22.44 7.38 -2.15
C ASP A 75 22.71 6.76 -0.77
N ASN A 76 23.20 7.57 0.18
CA ASN A 76 23.43 7.13 1.56
C ASN A 76 22.15 6.61 2.24
N GLN A 77 21.00 7.26 2.02
CA GLN A 77 19.71 6.81 2.55
C GLN A 77 19.23 5.54 1.84
N GLN A 78 19.48 5.41 0.54
CA GLN A 78 19.12 4.21 -0.21
C GLN A 78 19.95 3.01 0.26
N THR A 79 21.26 3.16 0.43
CA THR A 79 22.17 2.09 0.89
C THR A 79 21.87 1.66 2.32
N SER A 80 21.67 2.60 3.25
CA SER A 80 21.34 2.25 4.64
C SER A 80 20.05 1.44 4.72
N ARG A 81 19.01 1.83 3.98
CA ARG A 81 17.73 1.12 3.99
C ARG A 81 17.78 -0.27 3.36
N SER A 82 18.53 -0.45 2.27
CA SER A 82 18.75 -1.80 1.72
C SER A 82 19.45 -2.71 2.71
N ARG A 83 20.48 -2.21 3.40
CA ARG A 83 21.25 -3.00 4.35
C ARG A 83 20.50 -3.26 5.67
N ASP A 84 19.91 -2.22 6.23
CA ASP A 84 19.39 -2.22 7.60
C ASP A 84 17.92 -2.66 7.66
N ASN A 85 17.14 -2.45 6.58
CA ASN A 85 15.70 -2.75 6.53
C ASN A 85 15.32 -3.75 5.42
N GLY A 86 16.30 -4.30 4.69
CA GLY A 86 16.03 -5.24 3.59
C GLY A 86 15.20 -4.65 2.45
N GLU A 87 15.19 -3.32 2.30
CA GLU A 87 14.36 -2.66 1.28
C GLU A 87 14.98 -2.93 -0.11
N VAL A 88 14.26 -3.63 -0.99
CA VAL A 88 14.74 -4.02 -2.33
C VAL A 88 13.98 -3.25 -3.41
N PHE A 89 14.71 -2.84 -4.45
CA PHE A 89 14.11 -2.31 -5.67
C PHE A 89 13.66 -3.47 -6.55
N THR A 90 12.35 -3.55 -6.82
CA THR A 90 11.83 -4.47 -7.84
C THR A 90 11.56 -3.68 -9.11
N PRO A 91 12.39 -3.81 -10.17
CA PRO A 91 12.15 -3.15 -11.45
C PRO A 91 10.79 -3.53 -12.03
N SER A 92 10.16 -2.63 -12.77
CA SER A 92 8.82 -2.88 -13.31
C SER A 92 8.77 -4.09 -14.25
N TRP A 93 9.86 -4.41 -14.94
CA TRP A 93 9.92 -5.61 -15.80
C TRP A 93 9.89 -6.92 -15.00
N ILE A 94 10.44 -6.96 -13.78
CA ILE A 94 10.31 -8.11 -12.87
C ILE A 94 8.88 -8.20 -12.35
N CYS A 95 8.32 -7.09 -11.87
CA CYS A 95 6.92 -7.04 -11.42
C CYS A 95 5.98 -7.52 -12.52
N ASN A 96 6.20 -7.05 -13.75
CA ASN A 96 5.42 -7.44 -14.92
C ASN A 96 5.47 -8.95 -15.17
N LYS A 97 6.68 -9.52 -15.17
CA LYS A 97 6.89 -10.95 -15.38
C LYS A 97 6.14 -11.79 -14.34
N GLN A 98 6.19 -11.40 -13.07
CA GLN A 98 5.49 -12.14 -12.01
C GLN A 98 3.97 -11.97 -12.09
N ASN A 99 3.48 -10.76 -12.33
CA ASN A 99 2.05 -10.52 -12.53
C ASN A 99 1.52 -11.29 -13.75
N ASN A 100 2.31 -11.42 -14.83
CA ASN A 100 1.94 -12.24 -15.97
C ASN A 100 1.75 -13.71 -15.59
N LEU A 101 2.63 -14.32 -14.78
CA LEU A 101 2.44 -15.71 -14.34
C LEU A 101 1.10 -15.94 -13.63
N ILE A 102 0.67 -14.97 -12.82
CA ILE A 102 -0.61 -15.02 -12.10
C ILE A 102 -1.78 -14.94 -13.09
N ASP A 103 -1.70 -14.03 -14.06
CA ASP A 103 -2.75 -13.83 -15.05
C ASP A 103 -2.82 -14.98 -16.05
N GLU A 104 -1.69 -15.50 -16.52
CA GLU A 104 -1.67 -16.66 -17.42
C GLU A 104 -2.38 -17.86 -16.78
N LYS A 105 -2.19 -18.06 -15.47
CA LYS A 105 -2.91 -19.09 -14.71
C LYS A 105 -4.40 -18.80 -14.61
N TRP A 106 -4.79 -17.55 -14.39
CA TRP A 106 -6.21 -17.18 -14.26
C TRP A 106 -6.95 -17.24 -15.60
N PHE A 107 -6.35 -16.73 -16.67
CA PHE A 107 -6.90 -16.62 -18.02
C PHE A 107 -6.66 -17.87 -18.87
N ASN A 108 -5.81 -18.80 -18.45
CA ASN A 108 -5.49 -20.02 -19.21
C ASN A 108 -4.94 -19.75 -20.63
N TYR A 109 -4.26 -18.63 -20.83
CA TYR A 109 -3.49 -18.33 -22.05
C TYR A 109 -2.41 -17.28 -21.76
N LYS A 110 -1.38 -17.23 -22.62
CA LYS A 110 -0.22 -16.34 -22.47
C LYS A 110 -0.45 -14.93 -22.97
N TYR A 111 0.37 -13.99 -22.50
CA TYR A 111 0.43 -12.62 -23.01
C TYR A 111 -0.91 -11.86 -22.92
N VAL A 112 -1.62 -12.06 -21.80
CA VAL A 112 -2.95 -11.45 -21.56
C VAL A 112 -2.88 -9.94 -21.73
N PHE A 113 -2.01 -9.28 -20.98
CA PHE A 113 -1.90 -7.82 -20.96
C PHE A 113 -0.72 -7.28 -21.77
N ASN A 114 0.36 -8.03 -21.85
CA ASN A 114 1.58 -7.69 -22.58
C ASN A 114 2.45 -8.94 -22.78
N GLN A 115 3.48 -8.82 -23.61
CA GLN A 115 4.52 -9.82 -23.80
C GLN A 115 5.86 -9.29 -23.30
N GLU A 116 6.57 -10.05 -22.46
CA GLU A 116 7.91 -9.63 -22.01
C GLU A 116 8.95 -9.73 -23.13
N ASN A 117 9.86 -8.75 -23.17
CA ASN A 117 11.01 -8.71 -24.05
C ASN A 117 12.24 -8.20 -23.28
N GLY A 118 12.93 -9.12 -22.61
CA GLY A 118 14.04 -8.80 -21.70
C GLY A 118 13.57 -7.91 -20.55
N ASN A 119 14.15 -6.70 -20.45
CA ASN A 119 13.80 -5.70 -19.44
C ASN A 119 12.70 -4.72 -19.92
N LYS A 120 12.01 -5.04 -21.01
CA LYS A 120 10.90 -4.27 -21.59
C LYS A 120 9.71 -5.20 -21.84
N TRP A 121 8.58 -4.63 -22.25
CA TRP A 121 7.41 -5.39 -22.66
C TRP A 121 6.68 -4.68 -23.81
N GLU A 122 5.93 -5.46 -24.58
CA GLU A 122 5.03 -4.97 -25.61
C GLU A 122 3.58 -5.13 -25.15
N THR A 123 2.88 -4.01 -25.02
CA THR A 123 1.49 -3.96 -24.53
C THR A 123 0.53 -4.60 -25.53
N ASN A 124 -0.29 -5.54 -25.08
CA ASN A 124 -1.41 -6.04 -25.87
C ASN A 124 -2.52 -4.99 -25.88
N THR A 125 -2.79 -4.38 -27.04
CA THR A 125 -3.82 -3.34 -27.19
C THR A 125 -5.21 -3.88 -27.52
N ASN A 126 -5.34 -5.19 -27.76
CA ASN A 126 -6.64 -5.79 -28.03
C ASN A 126 -7.48 -5.90 -26.76
N LYS A 127 -8.80 -5.85 -26.91
CA LYS A 127 -9.73 -6.11 -25.81
C LYS A 127 -9.47 -7.49 -25.20
N ILE A 128 -9.39 -7.57 -23.88
CA ILE A 128 -9.08 -8.81 -23.15
C ILE A 128 -10.22 -9.82 -23.31
N LYS A 129 -9.86 -11.07 -23.63
CA LYS A 129 -10.80 -12.18 -23.80
C LYS A 129 -10.83 -13.03 -22.53
N PHE A 130 -12.01 -13.49 -22.15
CA PHE A 130 -12.22 -14.26 -20.93
C PHE A 130 -12.44 -15.75 -21.24
N PRO A 131 -11.92 -16.67 -20.41
CA PRO A 131 -12.15 -18.10 -20.57
C PRO A 131 -13.62 -18.47 -20.49
N LYS A 132 -13.99 -19.60 -21.11
CA LYS A 132 -15.34 -20.16 -20.98
C LYS A 132 -15.67 -20.38 -19.50
N GLY A 133 -16.81 -19.85 -19.06
CA GLY A 133 -17.29 -19.99 -17.67
C GLY A 133 -16.72 -18.95 -16.69
N LYS A 134 -15.85 -18.03 -17.13
CA LYS A 134 -15.41 -16.88 -16.35
C LYS A 134 -15.88 -15.58 -16.98
N ARG A 135 -16.34 -14.65 -16.15
CA ARG A 135 -16.69 -13.29 -16.54
C ARG A 135 -15.59 -12.34 -16.08
N TRP A 136 -15.58 -11.15 -16.66
CA TRP A 136 -14.59 -10.13 -16.29
C TRP A 136 -14.75 -9.66 -14.85
N GLN A 137 -15.97 -9.64 -14.32
CA GLN A 137 -16.27 -9.35 -12.92
C GLN A 137 -15.56 -10.32 -11.97
N ASP A 138 -15.44 -11.59 -12.37
CA ASP A 138 -14.78 -12.61 -11.55
C ASP A 138 -13.26 -12.32 -11.43
N TYR A 139 -12.65 -11.65 -12.42
CA TYR A 139 -11.26 -11.16 -12.32
C TYR A 139 -11.15 -9.94 -11.39
N ILE A 140 -12.13 -9.03 -11.48
CA ILE A 140 -12.16 -7.83 -10.62
C ILE A 140 -12.30 -8.22 -9.14
N MET A 141 -13.12 -9.22 -8.86
CA MET A 141 -13.38 -9.74 -7.52
C MET A 141 -12.29 -10.68 -6.99
N ASP A 142 -11.32 -11.08 -7.83
CA ASP A 142 -10.22 -11.95 -7.39
C ASP A 142 -9.28 -11.17 -6.46
N ILE A 143 -9.19 -11.59 -5.20
CA ILE A 143 -8.46 -10.88 -4.15
C ILE A 143 -6.95 -11.02 -4.38
N ARG A 144 -6.22 -9.91 -4.31
CA ARG A 144 -4.76 -9.89 -4.39
C ARG A 144 -4.17 -9.23 -3.16
N LEU A 145 -3.07 -9.77 -2.66
CA LEU A 145 -2.30 -9.25 -1.54
C LEU A 145 -0.84 -9.07 -1.95
N GLU A 146 -0.32 -7.84 -1.83
CA GLU A 146 1.12 -7.57 -1.90
C GLU A 146 1.70 -7.45 -0.50
N ILE A 147 2.58 -8.38 -0.12
CA ILE A 147 3.24 -8.37 1.18
C ILE A 147 4.49 -7.49 1.12
N THR A 148 4.81 -6.79 2.22
CA THR A 148 5.98 -5.88 2.32
C THR A 148 6.10 -4.97 1.10
N CYS A 149 5.01 -4.25 0.81
CA CYS A 149 4.78 -3.68 -0.51
C CYS A 149 5.66 -2.47 -0.86
N GLY A 150 6.38 -1.86 0.09
CA GLY A 150 7.13 -0.64 -0.18
C GLY A 150 6.23 0.45 -0.77
N GLU A 151 6.47 0.83 -2.03
CA GLU A 151 5.69 1.83 -2.79
C GLU A 151 4.57 1.20 -3.66
N ALA A 152 4.29 -0.08 -3.44
CA ALA A 152 3.30 -0.94 -4.13
C ALA A 152 3.54 -1.19 -5.64
N PRO A 153 4.78 -1.55 -6.07
CA PRO A 153 5.11 -1.73 -7.49
C PRO A 153 4.41 -2.93 -8.17
N TYR A 154 3.93 -3.93 -7.42
CA TYR A 154 3.14 -5.01 -8.02
C TYR A 154 1.66 -4.63 -8.20
N ILE A 155 1.13 -3.77 -7.33
CA ILE A 155 -0.25 -3.30 -7.39
C ILE A 155 -0.43 -2.18 -8.43
N VAL A 156 0.46 -1.20 -8.47
CA VAL A 156 0.40 -0.06 -9.40
C VAL A 156 1.78 0.31 -9.93
N SER A 157 1.83 0.82 -11.16
CA SER A 157 3.08 1.07 -11.87
C SER A 157 3.09 2.46 -12.52
N ARG A 158 2.90 3.51 -11.71
CA ARG A 158 2.96 4.90 -12.20
C ARG A 158 4.36 5.28 -12.73
N TYR A 159 5.39 4.63 -12.21
CA TYR A 159 6.78 4.78 -12.61
C TYR A 159 7.56 3.50 -12.35
N ASP A 160 8.71 3.37 -13.00
CA ASP A 160 9.67 2.31 -12.69
C ASP A 160 10.48 2.69 -11.44
N THR A 161 10.51 1.79 -10.46
CA THR A 161 11.10 2.07 -9.13
C THR A 161 12.62 2.22 -9.16
N VAL A 162 13.29 1.73 -10.22
CA VAL A 162 14.76 1.80 -10.36
C VAL A 162 15.18 3.02 -11.14
N THR A 163 14.49 3.34 -12.23
CA THR A 163 14.84 4.44 -13.12
C THR A 163 14.11 5.75 -12.78
N GLY A 164 13.00 5.67 -12.05
CA GLY A 164 12.10 6.80 -11.80
C GLY A 164 11.36 7.27 -13.05
N ASN A 165 11.43 6.53 -14.16
CA ASN A 165 10.76 6.88 -15.39
C ASN A 165 9.25 6.68 -15.27
N TYR A 166 8.49 7.70 -15.66
CA TYR A 166 7.03 7.60 -15.73
C TYR A 166 6.58 6.53 -16.73
N ILE A 167 5.54 5.78 -16.39
CA ILE A 167 4.95 4.76 -17.25
C ILE A 167 3.55 5.23 -17.66
N ASN A 168 3.33 5.33 -18.97
CA ASN A 168 2.03 5.69 -19.54
C ASN A 168 0.96 4.67 -19.14
N ILE A 169 -0.27 5.13 -18.89
CA ILE A 169 -1.39 4.29 -18.42
C ILE A 169 -1.54 3.01 -19.25
N LYS A 170 -1.45 3.11 -20.58
CA LYS A 170 -1.58 1.96 -21.48
C LYS A 170 -0.51 0.88 -21.27
N ASP A 171 0.67 1.27 -20.79
CA ASP A 171 1.83 0.40 -20.62
C ASP A 171 2.02 -0.05 -19.16
N ARG A 172 1.12 0.35 -18.26
CA ARG A 172 1.18 -0.02 -16.85
C ARG A 172 0.90 -1.51 -16.64
N ILE A 173 1.59 -2.08 -15.65
CA ILE A 173 1.70 -3.52 -15.41
C ILE A 173 1.14 -3.96 -14.06
N GLY A 174 0.71 -3.02 -13.20
CA GLY A 174 0.25 -3.32 -11.85
C GLY A 174 -1.05 -4.13 -11.83
N LEU A 175 -1.28 -4.91 -10.78
CA LEU A 175 -2.51 -5.71 -10.63
C LEU A 175 -3.77 -4.84 -10.65
N LEU A 176 -3.73 -3.65 -10.03
CA LEU A 176 -4.84 -2.70 -10.10
C LEU A 176 -4.91 -2.02 -11.47
N ASP A 177 -3.79 -1.69 -12.10
CA ASP A 177 -3.76 -1.15 -13.48
C ASP A 177 -4.48 -2.11 -14.45
N ARG A 178 -4.21 -3.41 -14.33
CA ARG A 178 -4.84 -4.49 -15.11
C ARG A 178 -6.35 -4.60 -14.86
N LYS A 179 -6.77 -4.55 -13.58
CA LYS A 179 -8.20 -4.52 -13.21
C LYS A 179 -8.90 -3.30 -13.78
N LEU A 180 -8.35 -2.10 -13.60
CA LEU A 180 -8.94 -0.85 -14.10
C LEU A 180 -9.00 -0.80 -15.62
N ARG A 181 -8.01 -1.38 -16.32
CA ARG A 181 -8.08 -1.58 -17.77
C ARG A 181 -9.28 -2.44 -18.15
N ILE A 182 -9.47 -3.61 -17.50
CA ILE A 182 -10.61 -4.49 -17.76
C ILE A 182 -11.94 -3.77 -17.51
N VAL A 183 -12.07 -3.01 -16.42
CA VAL A 183 -13.26 -2.20 -16.14
C VAL A 183 -13.49 -1.23 -17.30
N SER A 184 -12.47 -0.46 -17.67
CA SER A 184 -12.55 0.52 -18.78
C SER A 184 -12.95 -0.09 -20.12
N GLU A 185 -12.51 -1.32 -20.42
CA GLU A 185 -12.86 -2.05 -21.65
C GLU A 185 -14.29 -2.61 -21.67
N ASN A 186 -14.92 -2.77 -20.49
CA ASN A 186 -16.19 -3.49 -20.33
C ASN A 186 -17.34 -2.63 -19.77
N THR A 187 -17.11 -1.34 -19.55
CA THR A 187 -18.14 -0.38 -19.11
C THR A 187 -18.13 0.86 -19.98
N ASP A 188 -19.32 1.37 -20.31
CA ASP A 188 -19.48 2.54 -21.18
C ASP A 188 -19.83 3.82 -20.41
N ASN A 189 -20.58 3.69 -19.30
CA ASN A 189 -21.02 4.84 -18.50
C ASN A 189 -20.24 4.97 -17.19
N GLN A 190 -20.28 6.18 -16.63
CA GLN A 190 -19.52 6.53 -15.42
C GLN A 190 -20.00 5.77 -14.17
N ILE A 191 -21.30 5.48 -14.05
CA ILE A 191 -21.87 4.82 -12.87
C ILE A 191 -21.34 3.40 -12.77
N ASP A 192 -21.43 2.63 -13.86
CA ASP A 192 -20.94 1.26 -13.90
C ASP A 192 -19.42 1.19 -13.77
N TRP A 193 -18.69 2.11 -14.42
CA TRP A 193 -17.25 2.19 -14.29
C TRP A 193 -16.83 2.43 -12.84
N LEU A 194 -17.46 3.39 -12.15
CA LEU A 194 -17.15 3.71 -10.76
C LEU A 194 -17.44 2.55 -9.82
N TYR A 195 -18.57 1.88 -10.02
CA TYR A 195 -18.92 0.70 -9.23
C TYR A 195 -17.82 -0.38 -9.34
N TRP A 196 -17.40 -0.73 -10.55
CA TRP A 196 -16.42 -1.79 -10.75
C TRP A 196 -14.97 -1.36 -10.47
N ALA A 197 -14.64 -0.09 -10.66
CA ALA A 197 -13.37 0.47 -10.23
C ALA A 197 -13.23 0.43 -8.70
N LYS A 198 -14.30 0.79 -7.97
CA LYS A 198 -14.35 0.65 -6.51
C LYS A 198 -14.18 -0.81 -6.09
N LYS A 199 -14.88 -1.76 -6.74
CA LYS A 199 -14.68 -3.21 -6.50
C LYS A 199 -13.25 -3.68 -6.77
N SER A 200 -12.58 -3.10 -7.76
CA SER A 200 -11.18 -3.41 -8.04
C SER A 200 -10.27 -3.06 -6.86
N ILE A 201 -10.49 -1.89 -6.25
CA ILE A 201 -9.70 -1.39 -5.11
C ILE A 201 -10.06 -2.14 -3.83
N GLU A 202 -11.35 -2.44 -3.60
CA GLU A 202 -11.81 -3.25 -2.46
C GLU A 202 -11.16 -4.65 -2.43
N ASN A 203 -10.80 -5.22 -3.60
CA ASN A 203 -10.17 -6.54 -3.74
C ASN A 203 -8.65 -6.50 -3.97
N ILE A 204 -8.00 -5.40 -3.58
CA ILE A 204 -6.54 -5.24 -3.58
C ILE A 204 -6.12 -4.87 -2.17
N TYR A 205 -5.22 -5.65 -1.58
CA TYR A 205 -4.67 -5.44 -0.24
C TYR A 205 -3.15 -5.38 -0.30
N ALA A 206 -2.56 -4.70 0.68
CA ALA A 206 -1.13 -4.74 0.90
C ALA A 206 -0.78 -4.39 2.34
N TYR A 207 0.41 -4.78 2.76
CA TYR A 207 0.97 -4.27 4.02
C TYR A 207 2.42 -3.86 3.88
N GLU A 208 2.81 -2.90 4.71
CA GLU A 208 4.18 -2.40 4.80
C GLU A 208 4.54 -2.10 6.27
N PHE A 209 5.81 -2.27 6.61
CA PHE A 209 6.34 -1.94 7.92
C PHE A 209 6.59 -0.42 8.06
N GLN A 210 7.25 0.20 7.08
CA GLN A 210 7.66 1.60 7.11
C GLN A 210 6.52 2.54 6.72
N GLY A 211 6.19 3.51 7.58
CA GLY A 211 5.02 4.36 7.37
C GLY A 211 5.15 5.35 6.21
N ASP A 212 6.37 5.76 5.86
CA ASP A 212 6.60 6.64 4.71
C ASP A 212 6.39 5.90 3.38
N ASN A 213 6.91 4.68 3.27
CA ASN A 213 6.67 3.80 2.12
C ASN A 213 5.17 3.48 1.99
N LEU A 214 4.51 3.14 3.11
CA LEU A 214 3.08 2.88 3.13
C LEU A 214 2.25 4.10 2.64
N LEU A 215 2.63 5.32 3.02
CA LEU A 215 1.96 6.52 2.52
C LEU A 215 2.13 6.67 1.01
N LEU A 216 3.35 6.48 0.49
CA LEU A 216 3.64 6.53 -0.95
C LEU A 216 2.84 5.48 -1.72
N ALA A 217 2.72 4.25 -1.20
CA ALA A 217 1.88 3.20 -1.78
C ALA A 217 0.40 3.63 -1.86
N ARG A 218 -0.14 4.16 -0.76
CA ARG A 218 -1.54 4.65 -0.69
C ARG A 218 -1.80 5.76 -1.71
N GLU A 219 -0.85 6.70 -1.82
CA GLU A 219 -0.89 7.78 -2.80
C GLU A 219 -0.81 7.25 -4.24
N ASN A 220 0.14 6.38 -4.55
CA ASN A 220 0.29 5.77 -5.87
C ASN A 220 -1.00 5.07 -6.33
N ILE A 221 -1.69 4.37 -5.42
CA ILE A 221 -2.96 3.69 -5.71
C ILE A 221 -4.08 4.71 -5.98
N LEU A 222 -4.21 5.73 -5.15
CA LEU A 222 -5.22 6.78 -5.33
C LEU A 222 -5.03 7.53 -6.65
N PHE A 223 -3.80 7.92 -6.96
CA PHE A 223 -3.51 8.63 -8.20
C PHE A 223 -3.63 7.74 -9.42
N THR A 224 -3.41 6.44 -9.30
CA THR A 224 -3.74 5.50 -10.39
C THR A 224 -5.24 5.49 -10.67
N PHE A 225 -6.09 5.45 -9.64
CA PHE A 225 -7.54 5.58 -9.83
C PHE A 225 -7.91 6.90 -10.54
N ILE A 226 -7.34 8.02 -10.11
CA ILE A 226 -7.57 9.34 -10.72
C ILE A 226 -7.10 9.37 -12.18
N ASP A 227 -5.93 8.80 -12.48
CA ASP A 227 -5.36 8.73 -13.83
C ASP A 227 -6.31 7.97 -14.78
N TYR A 228 -6.81 6.80 -14.37
CA TYR A 228 -7.74 6.00 -15.17
C TYR A 228 -9.12 6.66 -15.32
N PHE A 229 -9.65 7.27 -14.25
CA PHE A 229 -10.90 8.02 -14.32
C PHE A 229 -10.79 9.18 -15.30
N ASN A 230 -9.70 9.94 -15.23
CA ASN A 230 -9.44 11.05 -16.15
C ASN A 230 -9.28 10.56 -17.59
N GLN A 231 -8.54 9.48 -17.84
CA GLN A 231 -8.41 8.90 -19.17
C GLN A 231 -9.75 8.48 -19.77
N LYS A 232 -10.67 7.91 -18.97
CA LYS A 232 -11.95 7.40 -19.45
C LYS A 232 -13.00 8.51 -19.68
N PHE A 233 -13.00 9.56 -18.86
CA PHE A 233 -14.07 10.57 -18.85
C PHE A 233 -13.62 12.00 -19.14
N ASP A 234 -12.34 12.21 -19.40
CA ASP A 234 -11.73 13.52 -19.69
C ASP A 234 -12.03 14.59 -18.62
N LYS A 235 -12.14 14.16 -17.36
CA LYS A 235 -12.40 15.05 -16.20
C LYS A 235 -11.81 14.49 -14.92
N ASN A 236 -11.69 15.33 -13.89
CA ASN A 236 -11.24 14.85 -12.57
C ASN A 236 -12.44 14.30 -11.78
N PRO A 237 -12.24 13.29 -10.93
CA PRO A 237 -13.27 12.87 -9.99
C PRO A 237 -13.58 13.99 -9.00
N ASP A 238 -14.80 14.00 -8.47
CA ASP A 238 -15.19 14.93 -7.42
C ASP A 238 -14.48 14.62 -6.09
N PHE A 239 -14.57 15.55 -5.14
CA PHE A 239 -13.87 15.43 -3.87
C PHE A 239 -14.43 14.32 -2.99
N ASP A 240 -15.74 14.10 -3.00
CA ASP A 240 -16.37 13.08 -2.18
C ASP A 240 -15.96 11.68 -2.62
N LEU A 241 -15.90 11.43 -3.93
CA LEU A 241 -15.38 10.19 -4.49
C LEU A 241 -13.90 9.99 -4.16
N ILE A 242 -13.07 11.03 -4.25
CA ILE A 242 -11.64 10.93 -3.88
C ILE A 242 -11.51 10.53 -2.39
N TYR A 243 -12.29 11.13 -1.49
CA TYR A 243 -12.27 10.78 -0.07
C TYR A 243 -12.80 9.38 0.20
N GLU A 244 -13.83 8.95 -0.52
CA GLU A 244 -14.36 7.59 -0.45
C GLU A 244 -13.30 6.56 -0.85
N ILE A 245 -12.65 6.75 -2.01
CA ILE A 245 -11.59 5.86 -2.50
C ILE A 245 -10.39 5.87 -1.55
N ALA A 246 -9.97 7.05 -1.06
CA ALA A 246 -8.91 7.15 -0.06
C ALA A 246 -9.24 6.37 1.23
N ASN A 247 -10.50 6.35 1.65
CA ASN A 247 -10.92 5.59 2.82
C ASN A 247 -10.81 4.08 2.58
N ILE A 248 -11.20 3.58 1.41
CA ILE A 248 -11.00 2.16 1.04
C ILE A 248 -9.51 1.82 1.04
N ILE A 249 -8.68 2.64 0.41
CA ILE A 249 -7.23 2.46 0.35
C ILE A 249 -6.63 2.43 1.77
N SER A 250 -7.06 3.31 2.67
CA SER A 250 -6.55 3.35 4.06
C SER A 250 -6.87 2.08 4.87
N TRP A 251 -7.94 1.37 4.52
CA TRP A 251 -8.28 0.06 5.10
C TRP A 251 -7.46 -1.07 4.48
N ASN A 252 -7.26 -1.03 3.17
CA ASN A 252 -6.71 -2.14 2.40
C ASN A 252 -5.19 -2.19 2.37
N ILE A 253 -4.55 -1.02 2.44
CA ILE A 253 -3.10 -0.87 2.40
C ILE A 253 -2.69 -0.45 3.81
N PHE A 254 -2.26 -1.36 4.67
CA PHE A 254 -2.17 -1.14 6.12
C PHE A 254 -0.77 -1.36 6.69
N GLN A 255 -0.48 -0.74 7.84
CA GLN A 255 0.83 -0.87 8.48
C GLN A 255 0.89 -2.14 9.32
N MET A 256 1.89 -3.00 9.10
CA MET A 256 2.02 -4.25 9.84
C MET A 256 3.47 -4.73 9.92
N ASP A 257 3.84 -5.28 11.07
CA ASP A 257 4.99 -6.17 11.22
C ASP A 257 4.63 -7.55 10.69
N GLY A 258 5.14 -7.90 9.50
CA GLY A 258 4.79 -9.14 8.79
C GLY A 258 5.19 -10.43 9.53
N LEU A 259 6.08 -10.35 10.52
CA LEU A 259 6.46 -11.51 11.34
C LEU A 259 5.55 -11.69 12.56
N LYS A 260 4.95 -10.60 13.04
CA LYS A 260 4.20 -10.57 14.31
C LYS A 260 2.71 -10.30 14.13
N TYR A 261 2.30 -9.91 12.92
CA TYR A 261 0.93 -9.53 12.55
C TYR A 261 0.31 -8.40 13.39
N VAL A 262 1.17 -7.56 13.99
CA VAL A 262 0.78 -6.41 14.81
C VAL A 262 1.28 -5.11 14.18
N VAL A 263 0.71 -3.98 14.59
CA VAL A 263 1.25 -2.66 14.27
C VAL A 263 2.73 -2.59 14.71
N PRO A 264 3.66 -2.10 13.88
CA PRO A 264 5.08 -2.05 14.23
C PRO A 264 5.34 -1.39 15.59
N TYR A 265 6.24 -1.99 16.37
CA TYR A 265 6.62 -1.53 17.71
C TYR A 265 5.47 -1.43 18.74
N SER A 266 4.33 -2.09 18.49
CA SER A 266 3.20 -2.05 19.42
C SER A 266 3.28 -3.05 20.57
N CYS A 267 4.13 -4.09 20.47
CA CYS A 267 4.42 -5.00 21.58
C CYS A 267 5.12 -4.25 22.71
N GLN A 268 4.77 -4.57 23.96
CA GLN A 268 5.30 -3.88 25.14
C GLN A 268 5.98 -4.86 26.09
N THR A 269 6.97 -4.35 26.81
CA THR A 269 7.52 -5.00 28.02
C THR A 269 6.83 -4.33 29.21
N GLU A 270 6.09 -5.12 29.98
CA GLU A 270 5.45 -4.61 31.20
C GLU A 270 6.51 -4.39 32.27
N LYS A 271 6.48 -3.23 32.92
CA LYS A 271 7.36 -2.93 34.06
C LYS A 271 6.52 -2.84 35.31
N LYS A 272 6.70 -3.78 36.22
CA LYS A 272 6.04 -3.79 37.52
C LYS A 272 7.03 -3.28 38.56
N ILE A 273 6.69 -2.16 39.19
CA ILE A 273 7.48 -1.64 40.32
C ILE A 273 7.02 -2.39 41.57
N ILE A 274 7.92 -3.17 42.16
CA ILE A 274 7.71 -3.87 43.41
C ILE A 274 8.40 -3.06 44.50
N VAL A 275 7.66 -2.71 45.55
CA VAL A 275 8.23 -2.07 46.73
C VAL A 275 8.62 -3.19 47.70
N THR A 276 9.92 -3.38 47.91
CA THR A 276 10.49 -4.34 48.86
C THR A 276 11.03 -3.63 50.09
N LEU A 277 11.41 -4.39 51.13
CA LEU A 277 12.03 -3.86 52.35
C LEU A 277 13.34 -3.09 52.06
N PHE A 278 13.98 -3.36 50.93
CA PHE A 278 15.28 -2.78 50.52
C PHE A 278 15.15 -1.68 49.44
N GLY A 279 13.92 -1.31 49.05
CA GLY A 279 13.69 -0.22 48.10
C GLY A 279 12.69 -0.57 47.00
N LYS A 280 12.78 0.13 45.87
CA LYS A 280 11.97 -0.13 44.68
C LYS A 280 12.74 -1.02 43.72
N GLU A 281 12.20 -2.19 43.44
CA GLU A 281 12.66 -3.11 42.41
C GLU A 281 11.76 -3.00 41.17
N VAL A 282 12.32 -3.19 39.98
CA VAL A 282 11.57 -3.18 38.72
C VAL A 282 11.62 -4.58 38.13
N GLU A 283 10.48 -5.26 38.10
CA GLU A 283 10.30 -6.53 37.40
C GLU A 283 9.83 -6.23 35.97
N GLU A 284 10.57 -6.73 34.96
CA GLU A 284 10.24 -6.54 33.55
C GLU A 284 9.72 -7.85 32.94
N THR A 285 8.47 -7.84 32.48
CA THR A 285 7.84 -8.98 31.78
C THR A 285 7.78 -8.67 30.29
N GLN A 286 8.63 -9.32 29.51
CA GLN A 286 8.65 -9.19 28.05
C GLN A 286 7.45 -9.91 27.41
N CYS A 287 6.96 -9.37 26.31
CA CYS A 287 6.00 -10.02 25.42
C CYS A 287 6.41 -11.47 25.09
N ILE A 288 5.52 -12.43 25.37
CA ILE A 288 5.78 -13.87 25.19
C ILE A 288 6.09 -14.19 23.73
N GLY A 289 5.27 -13.68 22.80
CA GLY A 289 5.49 -13.86 21.35
C GLY A 289 6.86 -13.34 20.91
N CYS A 290 7.31 -12.18 21.41
CA CYS A 290 8.64 -11.67 21.10
C CYS A 290 9.79 -12.46 21.75
N LYS A 291 9.54 -13.10 22.91
CA LYS A 291 10.56 -13.86 23.63
C LYS A 291 10.74 -15.28 23.06
N LYS A 292 9.66 -15.87 22.58
CA LYS A 292 9.61 -17.27 22.11
C LYS A 292 9.45 -17.40 20.59
N ASP A 293 9.44 -16.28 19.86
CA ASP A 293 9.16 -16.21 18.43
C ASP A 293 7.84 -16.89 18.03
N TYR A 294 6.80 -16.71 18.86
CA TYR A 294 5.45 -17.19 18.55
C TYR A 294 4.66 -16.12 17.82
N VAL A 295 4.00 -16.52 16.73
CA VAL A 295 3.22 -15.64 15.86
C VAL A 295 1.90 -15.14 16.48
N ASP A 296 1.33 -15.85 17.46
CA ASP A 296 -0.02 -15.64 17.99
C ASP A 296 -0.07 -15.22 19.47
N GLN A 297 1.10 -15.08 20.13
CA GLN A 297 1.20 -14.71 21.55
C GLN A 297 1.80 -13.31 21.76
N HIS A 298 1.62 -12.43 20.78
CA HIS A 298 2.01 -11.03 20.90
C HIS A 298 0.98 -10.25 21.74
N ASN A 299 1.48 -9.40 22.65
CA ASN A 299 0.68 -8.44 23.41
C ASN A 299 0.54 -7.07 22.69
N GLY A 300 0.99 -6.99 21.44
CA GLY A 300 0.87 -5.80 20.60
C GLY A 300 -0.55 -5.59 20.06
N VAL A 301 -0.72 -4.53 19.28
CA VAL A 301 -1.98 -4.22 18.61
C VAL A 301 -2.04 -4.99 17.30
N TYR A 302 -2.81 -6.08 17.25
CA TYR A 302 -3.00 -6.86 16.03
C TYR A 302 -3.59 -6.02 14.88
N SER A 303 -3.01 -6.18 13.69
CA SER A 303 -3.42 -5.44 12.51
C SER A 303 -4.80 -5.92 12.05
N LYS A 304 -5.65 -4.96 11.70
CA LYS A 304 -7.03 -5.18 11.27
C LYS A 304 -7.17 -4.87 9.79
N ILE A 305 -7.98 -5.69 9.12
CA ILE A 305 -8.43 -5.42 7.75
C ILE A 305 -9.96 -5.42 7.71
N LYS A 306 -10.49 -4.87 6.62
CA LYS A 306 -11.92 -4.91 6.34
C LYS A 306 -12.20 -5.95 5.26
N ASP A 307 -13.11 -6.86 5.56
CA ASP A 307 -13.74 -7.71 4.57
C ASP A 307 -14.88 -6.90 3.92
N TRP A 308 -14.74 -6.61 2.63
CA TRP A 308 -15.72 -5.82 1.87
C TRP A 308 -16.93 -6.62 1.41
N GLU A 309 -16.86 -7.96 1.41
CA GLU A 309 -18.00 -8.81 1.10
C GLU A 309 -18.96 -8.87 2.29
N THR A 310 -18.43 -9.13 3.49
CA THR A 310 -19.27 -9.21 4.70
C THR A 310 -19.43 -7.89 5.45
N GLY A 311 -18.62 -6.88 5.10
CA GLY A 311 -18.56 -5.58 5.79
C GLY A 311 -17.89 -5.63 7.17
N LYS A 312 -17.36 -6.78 7.59
CA LYS A 312 -16.78 -6.98 8.92
C LYS A 312 -15.33 -6.54 8.99
N THR A 313 -14.93 -6.09 10.18
CA THR A 313 -13.51 -5.89 10.51
C THR A 313 -12.98 -7.17 11.15
N ILE A 314 -11.85 -7.68 10.63
CA ILE A 314 -11.21 -8.91 11.11
C ILE A 314 -9.74 -8.64 11.43
N LYS A 315 -9.13 -9.46 12.30
CA LYS A 315 -7.68 -9.40 12.51
C LYS A 315 -7.00 -10.19 11.40
N PHE A 316 -5.91 -9.66 10.84
CA PHE A 316 -5.19 -10.32 9.77
C PHE A 316 -4.68 -11.70 10.18
N ILE A 317 -4.21 -11.86 11.42
CA ILE A 317 -3.73 -13.14 11.96
C ILE A 317 -4.79 -14.25 11.95
N ASP A 318 -6.08 -13.91 12.06
CA ASP A 318 -7.16 -14.90 12.07
C ASP A 318 -7.28 -15.61 10.71
N LEU A 319 -6.85 -14.96 9.62
CA LEU A 319 -6.82 -15.55 8.27
C LEU A 319 -5.68 -16.55 8.13
N ILE A 320 -4.50 -16.23 8.70
CA ILE A 320 -3.33 -17.12 8.74
C ILE A 320 -3.65 -18.37 9.54
N ASN A 321 -4.25 -18.22 10.73
CA ASN A 321 -4.60 -19.34 11.60
C ASN A 321 -5.63 -20.30 10.99
N LYS A 322 -6.44 -19.84 10.03
CA LYS A 322 -7.41 -20.66 9.30
C LYS A 322 -6.88 -21.24 7.99
N GLY A 323 -5.67 -20.85 7.56
CA GLY A 323 -5.12 -21.23 6.25
C GLY A 323 -5.85 -20.59 5.08
N GLU A 324 -6.42 -19.38 5.27
CA GLU A 324 -7.17 -18.64 4.24
C GLU A 324 -6.28 -17.74 3.36
N ILE A 325 -4.97 -17.66 3.65
CA ILE A 325 -3.96 -16.88 2.90
C ILE A 325 -2.76 -17.76 2.55
#